data_AF-A0A351Y954-F1
#
_entry.id   AF-A0A351Y954-F1
#
_cell.length_a   1.000
_cell.length_b   1.000
_cell.length_c   1.000
_cell.angle_alpha   90.00
_cell.angle_beta   90.00
_cell.angle_gamma   90.00
#
_symmetry.space_group_name_H-M   'P 1'
#
loop_
_entity.id
_entity.type
_entity.pdbx_description
1 polymer ?
#
loop_
_entity_poly.entity_id
_entity_poly.type
_entity_poly.pdbx_seq_one_letter_code
_entity_poly.pdbx_strand_id
1 'polypeptide(L)'
;MISKERITSRNNSKVVEALLLAKEKEGYFLVEGFHMVELALKNDVVAVLFSVSKLYPDYPKVPQYLVSDAVLSKLASTKTPEGVVALVQKRESQPFSSKNPLLYLNAVQDPGNVGTLLRTALSFGFKDVFLGFGSANPFSPKCLMASQGSLFELNVVTST
;
A
#
# COMPACT_ATOMS: atom_id res chain seq x y z
N MET A 1 6.07 1.34 18.36
CA MET A 1 7.23 1.89 19.10
C MET A 1 7.91 2.90 18.20
N ILE A 2 8.07 4.14 18.66
CA ILE A 2 8.70 5.22 17.88
C ILE A 2 10.20 5.21 18.18
N SER A 3 11.04 4.95 17.18
CA SER A 3 12.49 5.10 17.33
C SER A 3 12.87 6.56 17.10
N LYS A 4 13.63 7.15 18.04
CA LYS A 4 14.16 8.51 17.91
C LYS A 4 15.46 8.57 17.09
N GLU A 5 16.09 7.42 16.83
CA GLU A 5 17.34 7.37 16.08
C GLU A 5 17.07 7.40 14.57
N ARG A 6 17.80 8.29 13.86
CA ARG A 6 17.67 8.47 12.41
C ARG A 6 18.48 7.42 11.66
N ILE A 7 17.82 6.61 10.83
CA ILE A 7 18.47 5.64 9.96
C ILE A 7 19.04 6.35 8.72
N THR A 8 20.36 6.35 8.58
CA THR A 8 21.05 6.97 7.44
C THR A 8 21.61 5.96 6.43
N SER A 9 21.80 4.70 6.85
CA SER A 9 22.34 3.64 6.00
C SER A 9 21.26 2.95 5.17
N ARG A 10 21.49 2.90 3.85
CA ARG A 10 20.66 2.15 2.90
C ARG A 10 20.64 0.64 3.16
N ASN A 11 21.63 0.11 3.88
CA ASN A 11 21.76 -1.31 4.20
C ASN A 11 21.36 -1.63 5.64
N ASN A 12 20.71 -0.68 6.33
CA ASN A 12 20.13 -0.95 7.65
C ASN A 12 19.14 -2.13 7.56
N SER A 13 19.18 -3.02 8.56
CA SER A 13 18.41 -4.26 8.58
C SER A 13 16.91 -4.02 8.41
N LYS A 14 16.34 -2.97 8.98
CA LYS A 14 14.91 -2.63 8.86
C LYS A 14 14.51 -2.21 7.45
N VAL A 15 15.40 -1.51 6.75
CA VAL A 15 15.18 -1.08 5.37
C VAL A 15 15.22 -2.30 4.44
N VAL A 16 16.21 -3.17 4.63
CA VAL A 16 16.37 -4.41 3.84
C VAL A 16 15.21 -5.36 4.10
N GLU A 17 14.81 -5.55 5.35
CA GLU A 17 13.67 -6.39 5.75
C GLU A 17 12.37 -5.91 5.09
N ALA A 18 12.09 -4.60 5.11
CA ALA A 18 10.88 -4.06 4.48
C ALA A 18 10.86 -4.27 2.96
N LEU A 19 11.99 -4.09 2.28
CA LEU A 19 12.12 -4.34 0.85
C LEU A 19 11.95 -5.82 0.51
N LEU A 20 12.53 -6.71 1.32
CA LEU A 20 12.43 -8.16 1.13
C LEU A 20 10.98 -8.62 1.28
N LEU A 21 10.30 -8.18 2.34
CA LEU A 21 8.88 -8.48 2.56
C LEU A 21 8.01 -8.01 1.39
N ALA A 22 8.18 -6.77 0.95
CA ALA A 22 7.41 -6.21 -0.17
C ALA A 22 7.67 -6.91 -1.51
N LYS A 23 8.82 -7.56 -1.67
CA LYS A 23 9.20 -8.25 -2.91
C LYS A 23 8.80 -9.73 -2.91
N GLU A 24 9.02 -10.41 -1.80
CA GLU A 24 9.00 -11.89 -1.74
C GLU A 24 7.79 -12.44 -0.99
N LYS A 25 7.18 -11.66 -0.09
CA LYS A 25 6.07 -12.12 0.73
C LYS A 25 4.74 -11.64 0.17
N GLU A 26 3.89 -12.59 -0.20
CA GLU A 26 2.53 -12.27 -0.64
C GLU A 26 1.79 -11.49 0.46
N GLY A 27 1.01 -10.50 0.04
CA GLY A 27 0.25 -9.64 0.94
C GLY A 27 1.08 -8.53 1.60
N TYR A 28 2.34 -8.31 1.22
CA TYR A 28 3.11 -7.13 1.65
C TYR A 28 3.46 -6.26 0.45
N PHE A 29 3.35 -4.94 0.61
CA PHE A 29 3.71 -3.97 -0.43
C PHE A 29 4.08 -2.62 0.18
N LEU A 30 4.84 -1.82 -0.57
CA LEU A 30 5.20 -0.47 -0.16
C LEU A 30 4.21 0.54 -0.73
N VAL A 31 3.86 1.53 0.10
CA VAL A 31 3.09 2.70 -0.32
C VAL A 31 3.85 3.96 0.05
N GLU A 32 3.84 4.93 -0.84
CA GLU A 32 4.56 6.20 -0.69
C GLU A 32 3.59 7.38 -0.81
N GLY A 33 4.00 8.52 -0.25
CA GLY A 33 3.20 9.75 -0.26
C GLY A 33 2.35 9.92 1.00
N PHE A 34 2.16 11.16 1.43
CA PHE A 34 1.49 11.45 2.71
C PHE A 34 0.06 10.95 2.72
N HIS A 35 -0.68 11.21 1.64
CA HIS A 35 -2.08 10.83 1.54
C HIS A 35 -2.28 9.30 1.62
N MET A 36 -1.50 8.54 0.85
CA MET A 36 -1.59 7.08 0.83
C MET A 36 -1.22 6.47 2.17
N VAL A 37 -0.17 6.99 2.81
CA VAL A 37 0.25 6.52 4.14
C VAL A 37 -0.80 6.83 5.19
N GLU A 38 -1.44 8.01 5.15
CA GLU A 38 -2.52 8.36 6.07
C GLU A 38 -3.75 7.46 5.89
N LEU A 39 -4.12 7.12 4.65
CA LEU A 39 -5.22 6.17 4.39
C LEU A 39 -4.87 4.75 4.87
N ALA A 40 -3.63 4.30 4.68
CA ALA A 40 -3.17 3.01 5.17
C ALA A 40 -3.18 2.96 6.71
N LEU A 41 -2.74 4.04 7.38
CA LEU A 41 -2.77 4.16 8.83
C LEU A 41 -4.21 4.12 9.37
N LYS A 42 -5.13 4.87 8.77
CA LYS A 42 -6.56 4.86 9.14
C LYS A 42 -7.24 3.50 8.97
N ASN A 43 -6.68 2.64 8.12
CA ASN A 43 -7.17 1.28 7.90
C ASN A 43 -6.40 0.22 8.71
N ASP A 44 -5.50 0.61 9.61
CA ASP A 44 -4.74 -0.31 10.47
C ASP A 44 -3.96 -1.38 9.68
N VAL A 45 -3.48 -1.04 8.48
CA VAL A 45 -2.75 -1.99 7.60
C VAL A 45 -1.23 -1.74 7.56
N VAL A 46 -0.73 -0.72 8.26
CA VAL A 46 0.70 -0.36 8.24
C VAL A 46 1.50 -1.25 9.18
N ALA A 47 2.47 -1.98 8.62
CA ALA A 47 3.41 -2.82 9.36
C ALA A 47 4.63 -2.03 9.87
N VAL A 48 5.15 -1.10 9.07
CA VAL A 48 6.26 -0.19 9.46
C VAL A 48 6.22 1.10 8.64
N LEU A 49 6.60 2.21 9.26
CA LEU A 49 6.66 3.53 8.64
C LEU A 49 8.09 4.10 8.64
N PHE A 50 8.49 4.65 7.49
CA PHE A 50 9.76 5.35 7.30
C PHE A 50 9.46 6.78 6.84
N SER A 51 9.98 7.80 7.51
CA SER A 51 9.79 9.20 7.12
C SER A 51 11.06 10.02 7.27
N VAL A 52 11.25 11.03 6.41
CA VAL A 52 12.40 11.94 6.50
C VAL A 52 12.30 12.88 7.70
N SER A 53 11.07 13.32 8.03
CA SER A 53 10.86 14.43 8.98
C SER A 53 9.61 14.30 9.86
N LYS A 54 8.59 13.52 9.45
CA LYS A 54 7.29 13.45 10.15
C LYS A 54 7.15 12.12 10.89
N LEU A 55 6.85 12.20 12.18
CA LEU A 55 6.36 11.06 12.96
C LEU A 55 4.84 11.16 13.11
N TYR A 56 4.20 10.03 13.37
CA TYR A 56 2.76 9.88 13.46
C TYR A 56 2.40 9.43 14.89
N PRO A 57 2.41 10.34 15.88
CA PRO A 57 2.25 10.00 17.29
C PRO A 57 0.92 9.33 17.63
N ASP A 58 -0.14 9.60 16.85
CA ASP A 58 -1.46 8.99 16.99
C ASP A 58 -1.47 7.49 16.67
N TYR A 59 -0.40 6.96 16.07
CA TYR A 59 -0.23 5.54 15.73
C TYR A 59 0.98 4.93 16.47
N PRO A 60 0.98 4.92 17.82
CA PRO A 60 2.15 4.55 18.61
C PRO A 60 2.51 3.05 18.51
N LYS A 61 1.53 2.21 18.13
CA LYS A 61 1.70 0.77 17.93
C LYS A 61 2.50 0.45 16.67
N VAL A 62 2.39 1.29 15.64
CA VAL A 62 3.15 1.13 14.40
C VAL A 62 4.64 1.41 14.69
N PRO A 63 5.58 0.53 14.28
CA PRO A 63 7.01 0.85 14.26
C PRO A 63 7.29 2.00 13.30
N GLN A 64 7.94 3.06 13.78
CA GLN A 64 8.24 4.26 12.99
C GLN A 64 9.71 4.63 13.10
N TYR A 65 10.31 4.97 11.96
CA TYR A 65 11.72 5.34 11.85
C TYR A 65 11.89 6.64 11.08
N LEU A 66 12.65 7.57 11.65
CA LEU A 66 13.18 8.68 10.89
C LEU A 66 14.32 8.19 10.00
N VAL A 67 14.35 8.60 8.73
CA VAL A 67 15.35 8.15 7.75
C VAL A 67 15.98 9.33 7.01
N SER A 68 17.15 9.13 6.39
CA SER A 68 17.69 10.10 5.42
C SER A 68 16.95 10.02 4.07
N ASP A 69 17.03 11.08 3.25
CA ASP A 69 16.49 11.08 1.89
C ASP A 69 17.05 9.93 1.06
N ALA A 70 18.33 9.62 1.20
CA ALA A 70 18.98 8.51 0.48
C ALA A 70 18.39 7.12 0.84
N VAL A 71 17.95 6.94 2.09
CA VAL A 71 17.25 5.73 2.53
C VAL A 71 15.83 5.72 2.01
N LEU A 72 15.11 6.84 2.13
CA LEU A 72 13.74 6.96 1.65
C LEU A 72 13.65 6.68 0.14
N SER A 73 14.56 7.25 -0.66
CA SER A 73 14.64 7.02 -2.10
C SER A 73 14.99 5.58 -2.48
N LYS A 74 15.52 4.76 -1.56
CA LYS A 74 15.70 3.32 -1.78
C LYS A 74 14.38 2.54 -1.60
N LEU A 75 13.49 3.04 -0.75
CA LEU A 75 12.19 2.44 -0.46
C LEU A 75 11.10 2.90 -1.46
N ALA A 76 11.22 4.15 -1.93
CA ALA A 76 10.30 4.75 -2.87
C ALA A 76 10.35 4.12 -4.27
N SER A 77 9.23 4.16 -4.98
CA SER A 77 9.16 3.76 -6.40
C SER A 77 9.25 4.98 -7.33
N THR A 78 8.90 6.16 -6.81
CA THR A 78 8.97 7.44 -7.52
C THR A 78 10.37 8.04 -7.50
N LYS A 79 10.69 8.86 -8.52
CA LYS A 79 11.96 9.60 -8.60
C LYS A 79 12.08 10.71 -7.55
N THR A 80 10.96 11.28 -7.13
CA THR A 80 10.87 12.42 -6.20
C THR A 80 9.84 12.10 -5.12
N PRO A 81 10.17 11.24 -4.15
CA PRO A 81 9.24 10.83 -3.10
C PRO A 81 8.91 11.99 -2.16
N GLU A 82 7.68 12.01 -1.64
CA GLU A 82 7.17 13.09 -0.78
C GLU A 82 7.74 13.11 0.64
N GLY A 83 8.62 12.16 1.01
CA GLY A 83 9.23 12.12 2.35
C GLY A 83 8.67 11.08 3.30
N VAL A 84 7.77 10.19 2.84
CA VAL A 84 7.23 9.08 3.64
C VAL A 84 6.97 7.83 2.78
N VAL A 85 7.33 6.67 3.34
CA VAL A 85 7.02 5.35 2.79
C VAL A 85 6.57 4.44 3.93
N ALA A 86 5.55 3.62 3.68
CA ALA A 86 5.09 2.61 4.61
C ALA A 86 5.13 1.22 3.96
N LEU A 87 5.55 0.22 4.73
CA LEU A 87 5.26 -1.17 4.42
C LEU A 87 3.86 -1.47 4.93
N VAL A 88 3.02 -1.98 4.04
CA VAL A 88 1.62 -2.29 4.29
C VAL A 88 1.41 -3.78 4.16
N GLN A 89 0.59 -4.33 5.05
CA GLN A 89 0.08 -5.68 4.96
C GLN A 89 -1.36 -5.65 4.41
N LYS A 90 -1.58 -6.35 3.31
CA LYS A 90 -2.89 -6.58 2.71
C LYS A 90 -3.83 -7.18 3.75
N ARG A 91 -5.07 -6.67 3.81
CA ARG A 91 -6.15 -7.31 4.59
C ARG A 91 -6.49 -8.67 3.98
N GLU A 92 -6.82 -9.62 4.83
CA GLU A 92 -7.41 -10.87 4.37
C GLU A 92 -8.74 -10.56 3.68
N SER A 93 -8.88 -11.09 2.46
CA SER A 93 -10.12 -10.94 1.71
C SER A 93 -11.25 -11.65 2.42
N GLN A 94 -12.43 -11.03 2.40
CA GLN A 94 -13.64 -11.60 2.97
C GLN A 94 -14.50 -12.23 1.86
N PRO A 95 -15.39 -13.19 2.18
CA PRO A 95 -16.40 -13.64 1.24
C PRO A 95 -17.24 -12.46 0.73
N PHE A 96 -17.60 -12.49 -0.54
CA PHE A 96 -18.43 -11.43 -1.12
C PHE A 96 -19.81 -11.38 -0.48
N SER A 97 -20.34 -10.16 -0.34
CA SER A 97 -21.72 -9.98 0.11
C SER A 97 -22.69 -10.14 -1.05
N SER A 98 -23.76 -10.90 -0.87
CA SER A 98 -24.87 -10.94 -1.83
C SER A 98 -25.68 -9.64 -1.88
N LYS A 99 -25.44 -8.71 -0.95
CA LYS A 99 -26.15 -7.42 -0.85
C LYS A 99 -25.43 -6.27 -1.57
N ASN A 100 -24.15 -6.44 -1.89
CA ASN A 100 -23.35 -5.41 -2.54
C ASN A 100 -23.21 -5.71 -4.03
N PRO A 101 -23.16 -4.69 -4.89
CA PRO A 101 -22.73 -4.90 -6.27
C PRO A 101 -21.26 -5.33 -6.29
N LEU A 102 -20.95 -6.34 -7.12
CA LEU A 102 -19.60 -6.84 -7.35
C LEU A 102 -19.06 -6.26 -8.65
N LEU A 103 -17.86 -5.66 -8.60
CA LEU A 103 -17.12 -5.34 -9.81
C LEU A 103 -16.24 -6.53 -10.20
N TYR A 104 -16.51 -7.11 -11.37
CA TYR A 104 -15.67 -8.16 -11.95
C TYR A 104 -14.77 -7.60 -13.06
N LEU A 105 -13.46 -7.72 -12.90
CA LEU A 105 -12.46 -7.34 -13.90
C LEU A 105 -11.94 -8.59 -14.60
N ASN A 106 -12.33 -8.76 -15.88
CA ASN A 106 -11.91 -9.90 -16.69
C ASN A 106 -10.68 -9.53 -17.53
N ALA A 107 -9.51 -10.07 -17.19
CA ALA A 107 -8.25 -9.87 -17.90
C ALA A 107 -7.90 -8.39 -18.18
N VAL A 108 -8.12 -7.49 -17.23
CA VAL A 108 -7.76 -6.07 -17.38
C VAL A 108 -6.27 -5.90 -17.08
N GLN A 109 -5.45 -5.76 -18.13
CA GLN A 109 -3.99 -5.88 -18.02
C GLN A 109 -3.25 -4.60 -17.62
N ASP A 110 -3.79 -3.41 -17.89
CA ASP A 110 -3.10 -2.17 -17.51
C ASP A 110 -3.34 -1.85 -16.02
N PRO A 111 -2.28 -1.73 -15.19
CA PRO A 111 -2.44 -1.43 -13.77
C PRO A 111 -3.07 -0.06 -13.49
N GLY A 112 -2.90 0.92 -14.40
CA GLY A 112 -3.53 2.23 -14.27
C GLY A 112 -5.05 2.16 -14.46
N ASN A 113 -5.51 1.36 -15.42
CA ASN A 113 -6.92 1.06 -15.62
C ASN A 113 -7.50 0.32 -14.42
N VAL A 114 -6.81 -0.72 -13.92
CA VAL A 114 -7.24 -1.43 -12.70
C VAL A 114 -7.40 -0.45 -11.53
N GLY A 115 -6.38 0.35 -11.22
CA GLY A 115 -6.46 1.32 -10.12
C GLY A 115 -7.57 2.35 -10.31
N THR A 116 -7.76 2.86 -11.53
CA THR A 116 -8.84 3.82 -11.84
C THR A 116 -10.22 3.18 -11.64
N LEU A 117 -10.40 1.93 -12.07
CA LEU A 117 -11.64 1.18 -11.89
C LEU A 117 -11.93 0.94 -10.40
N LEU A 118 -10.93 0.58 -9.59
CA LEU A 118 -11.07 0.44 -8.13
C LEU A 118 -11.51 1.75 -7.48
N ARG A 119 -10.83 2.86 -7.79
CA ARG A 119 -11.18 4.19 -7.28
C ARG A 119 -12.61 4.59 -7.66
N THR A 120 -13.00 4.28 -8.89
CA THR A 120 -14.35 4.53 -9.41
C THR A 120 -15.37 3.68 -8.68
N ALA A 121 -15.10 2.38 -8.52
CA ALA A 121 -15.99 1.44 -7.83
C ALA A 121 -16.30 1.92 -6.40
N LEU A 122 -15.27 2.28 -5.63
CA LEU A 122 -15.46 2.79 -4.27
C LEU A 122 -16.32 4.06 -4.25
N SER A 123 -16.09 4.99 -5.19
CA SER A 123 -16.87 6.23 -5.31
C SER A 123 -18.35 5.97 -5.62
N PHE A 124 -18.67 4.90 -6.35
CA PHE A 124 -20.04 4.48 -6.66
C PHE A 124 -20.63 3.50 -5.61
N GLY A 125 -19.97 3.31 -4.47
CA GLY A 125 -20.49 2.50 -3.37
C GLY A 125 -20.26 1.00 -3.50
N PHE A 126 -19.47 0.55 -4.47
CA PHE A 126 -19.02 -0.85 -4.52
C PHE A 126 -18.10 -1.13 -3.33
N LYS A 127 -18.21 -2.34 -2.78
CA LYS A 127 -17.37 -2.83 -1.68
C LYS A 127 -16.58 -4.07 -2.05
N ASP A 128 -17.06 -4.85 -3.01
CA ASP A 128 -16.47 -6.10 -3.44
C ASP A 128 -15.93 -5.96 -4.88
N VAL A 129 -14.68 -6.40 -5.09
CA VAL A 129 -14.05 -6.45 -6.42
C VAL A 129 -13.37 -7.80 -6.62
N PHE A 130 -13.64 -8.43 -7.76
CA PHE A 130 -12.96 -9.65 -8.18
C PHE A 130 -12.14 -9.39 -9.44
N LEU A 131 -10.83 -9.64 -9.34
CA LEU A 131 -9.91 -9.59 -10.49
C LEU A 131 -9.73 -11.02 -11.00
N GLY A 132 -10.32 -11.30 -12.16
CA GLY A 132 -10.17 -12.57 -12.85
C GLY A 132 -8.75 -12.77 -13.40
N PHE A 133 -8.48 -14.01 -13.81
CA PHE A 133 -7.20 -14.42 -14.38
C PHE A 133 -6.74 -13.48 -15.51
N GLY A 134 -5.43 -13.20 -15.54
CA GLY A 134 -4.83 -12.31 -16.54
C GLY A 134 -5.02 -10.81 -16.27
N SER A 135 -5.66 -10.42 -15.16
CA SER A 135 -5.72 -9.01 -14.76
C SER A 135 -4.40 -8.56 -14.11
N ALA A 136 -4.09 -7.27 -14.21
CA ALA A 136 -2.91 -6.68 -13.57
C ALA A 136 -2.98 -6.82 -12.04
N ASN A 137 -1.81 -6.99 -11.40
CA ASN A 137 -1.71 -7.07 -9.95
C ASN A 137 -2.17 -5.73 -9.32
N PRO A 138 -3.24 -5.74 -8.48
CA PRO A 138 -3.78 -4.53 -7.89
C PRO A 138 -2.82 -3.89 -6.87
N PHE A 139 -1.87 -4.65 -6.32
CA PHE A 139 -0.87 -4.18 -5.35
C PHE A 139 0.45 -3.75 -6.01
N SER A 140 0.50 -3.67 -7.33
CA SER A 140 1.65 -3.08 -8.04
C SER A 140 1.75 -1.56 -7.76
N PRO A 141 2.97 -0.97 -7.74
CA PRO A 141 3.12 0.47 -7.48
C PRO A 141 2.26 1.37 -8.39
N LYS A 142 2.19 1.04 -9.69
CA LYS A 142 1.36 1.78 -10.66
C LYS A 142 -0.13 1.72 -10.32
N CYS A 143 -0.64 0.54 -9.95
CA CYS A 143 -2.05 0.39 -9.57
C CYS A 143 -2.36 1.09 -8.24
N LEU A 144 -1.49 0.96 -7.23
CA LEU A 144 -1.63 1.64 -5.94
C LEU A 144 -1.77 3.15 -6.10
N MET A 145 -0.90 3.78 -6.89
CA MET A 145 -0.98 5.21 -7.19
C MET A 145 -2.28 5.58 -7.92
N ALA A 146 -2.68 4.81 -8.93
CA ALA A 146 -3.91 5.05 -9.68
C ALA A 146 -5.18 4.87 -8.83
N SER A 147 -5.14 3.97 -7.83
CA SER A 147 -6.25 3.67 -6.93
C SER A 147 -6.56 4.78 -5.92
N GLN A 148 -5.60 5.68 -5.64
CA GLN A 148 -5.71 6.73 -4.63
C GLN A 148 -6.23 6.22 -3.28
N GLY A 149 -5.75 5.04 -2.86
CA GLY A 149 -6.04 4.46 -1.54
C GLY A 149 -7.34 3.67 -1.45
N SER A 150 -8.14 3.61 -2.52
CA SER A 150 -9.37 2.79 -2.54
C SER A 150 -9.13 1.31 -2.23
N LEU A 151 -7.93 0.80 -2.51
CA LEU A 151 -7.49 -0.56 -2.17
C LEU A 151 -7.52 -0.89 -0.67
N PHE A 152 -7.47 0.11 0.21
CA PHE A 152 -7.53 -0.13 1.66
C PHE A 152 -8.96 -0.32 2.17
N GLU A 153 -9.96 0.15 1.41
CA GLU A 153 -11.37 0.12 1.76
C GLU A 153 -12.18 -0.94 0.99
N LEU A 154 -11.68 -1.38 -0.17
CA LEU A 154 -12.32 -2.41 -0.99
C LEU A 154 -11.90 -3.81 -0.54
N ASN A 155 -12.85 -4.75 -0.54
CA ASN A 155 -12.59 -6.17 -0.46
C ASN A 155 -12.16 -6.68 -1.85
N VAL A 156 -10.84 -6.79 -2.06
CA VAL A 156 -10.26 -7.17 -3.35
C VAL A 156 -9.77 -8.62 -3.33
N VAL A 157 -10.40 -9.44 -4.16
CA VAL A 157 -10.03 -10.85 -4.39
C VAL A 157 -9.43 -10.97 -5.79
N THR A 158 -8.34 -11.73 -5.91
CA THR A 158 -7.66 -12.02 -7.17
C THR A 158 -7.76 -13.52 -7.45
N SER A 159 -8.07 -13.90 -8.69
CA SER A 159 -7.84 -15.27 -9.15
C SER A 159 -6.34 -15.48 -9.28
N THR A 160 -5.80 -16.45 -8.54
CA THR A 160 -4.45 -16.96 -8.75
C THR A 160 -4.39 -17.80 -10.03
#